data_AF-A0A830CLB5-F1
#
_entry.id   AF-A0A830CLB5-F1
#
_cell.length_a   1.000
_cell.length_b   1.000
_cell.length_c   1.000
_cell.angle_alpha   90.00
_cell.angle_beta   90.00
_cell.angle_gamma   90.00
#
_symmetry.space_group_name_H-M   'P 1'
#
loop_
_entity.id
_entity.type
_entity.pdbx_description
1 polymer ?
#
loop_
_entity_poly.entity_id
_entity_poly.type
_entity_poly.pdbx_seq_one_letter_code
_entity_poly.pdbx_strand_id
1 'polypeptide(L)'
;MLQSSTQFPKNPTINDPTSQTPIKDIQTIPQLPIGQNVPRKDKITFLVNSLTDILDNNKEAVYSTLDAWVAWERDFPIGALKNVILALEKENQWHRIIHVIKWMLSKGQGTTRGTYGQLIEALDKDHRFDEANDVWKRKLGFDLHSVPWKLCKLMISVYYRNKKFEELVRLFEGLEGFDRKPPERSIVQKVADAYEMLGLLEEKGRVVEKYKDLFDEKLKRKMGRARSAHNRKPGQKK
;
A
#
# COMPACT_ATOMS: atom_id res chain seq x y z
N MET A 1 43.78 -28.56 -67.09
CA MET A 1 43.90 -29.87 -66.41
C MET A 1 44.93 -29.73 -65.29
N LEU A 2 44.58 -30.22 -64.09
CA LEU A 2 45.42 -30.71 -62.97
C LEU A 2 46.59 -29.79 -62.50
N GLN A 3 46.48 -29.09 -61.37
CA GLN A 3 46.51 -29.50 -59.95
C GLN A 3 47.91 -29.48 -59.31
N SER A 4 47.92 -28.96 -58.07
CA SER A 4 48.84 -29.18 -56.93
C SER A 4 49.79 -28.01 -56.62
N SER A 5 50.05 -27.59 -55.39
CA SER A 5 49.47 -27.79 -54.05
C SER A 5 50.28 -26.87 -53.13
N THR A 6 49.66 -25.95 -52.37
CA THR A 6 50.34 -25.26 -51.26
C THR A 6 49.54 -25.48 -49.98
N GLN A 7 50.24 -26.03 -48.99
CA GLN A 7 49.76 -26.50 -47.68
C GLN A 7 49.21 -25.36 -46.80
N PHE A 8 48.11 -25.66 -46.10
CA PHE A 8 47.71 -24.97 -44.88
C PHE A 8 48.10 -25.83 -43.65
N PRO A 9 48.58 -25.22 -42.55
CA PRO A 9 49.02 -25.94 -41.37
C PRO A 9 47.86 -26.54 -40.57
N LYS A 10 48.17 -27.67 -39.93
CA LYS A 10 47.29 -28.59 -39.20
C LYS A 10 46.71 -27.97 -37.92
N ASN A 11 45.43 -28.23 -37.66
CA ASN A 11 44.75 -28.03 -36.37
C ASN A 11 45.42 -28.84 -35.25
N PRO A 12 45.47 -28.30 -34.01
CA PRO A 12 45.47 -29.09 -32.80
C PRO A 12 44.06 -29.15 -32.18
N THR A 13 43.55 -30.38 -32.12
CA THR A 13 42.80 -31.01 -31.02
C THR A 13 41.78 -30.20 -30.21
N ILE A 14 40.51 -30.59 -30.37
CA ILE A 14 39.36 -30.23 -29.51
C ILE A 14 39.58 -30.87 -28.13
N ASN A 15 39.61 -30.04 -27.08
CA ASN A 15 39.52 -30.48 -25.68
C ASN A 15 38.19 -30.00 -25.07
N ASP A 16 37.62 -30.90 -24.28
CA ASP A 16 36.34 -30.91 -23.55
C ASP A 16 35.98 -29.62 -22.76
N PRO A 17 34.68 -29.30 -22.54
CA PRO A 17 34.23 -28.08 -21.90
C PRO A 17 34.14 -28.25 -20.39
N THR A 18 35.19 -27.91 -19.66
CA THR A 18 35.06 -27.62 -18.23
C THR A 18 36.16 -26.66 -17.79
N SER A 19 35.84 -25.37 -17.76
CA SER A 19 36.66 -24.37 -17.08
C SER A 19 35.73 -23.31 -16.50
N GLN A 20 35.21 -23.63 -15.32
CA GLN A 20 34.53 -22.69 -14.45
C GLN A 20 35.57 -21.69 -13.94
N THR A 21 35.45 -20.44 -14.34
CA THR A 21 36.11 -19.33 -13.63
C THR A 21 35.38 -19.10 -12.31
N PRO A 22 36.07 -19.12 -11.15
CA PRO A 22 35.41 -18.91 -9.86
C PRO A 22 35.08 -17.42 -9.70
N ILE A 23 33.79 -17.10 -9.64
CA ILE A 23 33.31 -15.79 -9.19
C ILE A 23 33.59 -15.72 -7.68
N LYS A 24 34.59 -14.93 -7.29
CA LYS A 24 34.89 -14.62 -5.89
C LYS A 24 34.00 -13.47 -5.41
N ASP A 25 33.57 -13.61 -4.16
CA ASP A 25 32.98 -12.59 -3.28
C ASP A 25 31.50 -12.22 -3.48
N ILE A 26 30.61 -13.19 -3.21
CA ILE A 26 29.29 -12.92 -2.63
C ILE A 26 29.49 -12.92 -1.11
N GLN A 27 29.92 -11.79 -0.54
CA GLN A 27 30.01 -11.66 0.91
C GLN A 27 28.62 -11.37 1.50
N THR A 28 28.13 -12.38 2.22
CA THR A 28 27.12 -12.33 3.30
C THR A 28 25.67 -12.05 2.89
N ILE A 29 25.10 -12.93 2.08
CA ILE A 29 23.66 -13.23 2.23
C ILE A 29 23.55 -14.05 3.54
N PRO A 30 22.76 -13.64 4.55
CA PRO A 30 22.51 -14.46 5.72
C PRO A 30 22.07 -15.84 5.23
N GLN A 31 22.68 -16.91 5.74
CA GLN A 31 22.26 -18.28 5.42
C GLN A 31 20.85 -18.46 5.99
N LEU A 32 19.85 -18.14 5.17
CA LEU A 32 18.46 -18.29 5.53
C LEU A 32 18.22 -19.80 5.66
N PRO A 33 17.63 -20.32 6.75
CA PRO A 33 17.22 -21.73 6.87
C PRO A 33 16.02 -21.99 5.95
N ILE A 34 16.24 -21.87 4.64
CA ILE A 34 15.23 -21.92 3.59
C ILE A 34 15.53 -23.17 2.77
N GLY A 35 14.65 -24.17 2.90
CA GLY A 35 14.76 -25.46 2.22
C GLY A 35 14.36 -26.67 3.07
N GLN A 36 14.19 -26.51 4.39
CA GLN A 36 13.71 -27.58 5.27
C GLN A 36 12.18 -27.48 5.48
N ASN A 37 11.55 -28.58 5.92
CA ASN A 37 10.12 -28.69 6.29
C ASN A 37 9.76 -27.81 7.51
N VAL A 38 10.00 -26.50 7.40
CA VAL A 38 9.66 -25.49 8.40
C VAL A 38 8.15 -25.31 8.38
N PRO A 39 7.45 -25.41 9.53
CA PRO A 39 6.02 -25.14 9.61
C PRO A 39 5.65 -23.79 9.00
N ARG A 40 4.52 -23.70 8.29
CA ARG A 40 4.06 -22.45 7.62
C ARG A 40 4.08 -21.23 8.55
N LYS A 41 3.74 -21.41 9.83
CA LYS A 41 3.73 -20.33 10.83
C LYS A 41 5.12 -19.75 11.08
N ASP A 42 6.14 -20.60 11.13
CA ASP A 42 7.52 -20.18 11.40
C ASP A 42 8.13 -19.51 10.18
N LYS A 43 7.73 -19.92 8.97
CA LYS A 43 8.08 -19.21 7.71
C LYS A 43 7.51 -17.79 7.65
N ILE A 44 6.28 -17.57 8.11
CA ILE A 44 5.68 -16.23 8.16
C ILE A 44 6.41 -15.36 9.17
N THR A 45 6.64 -15.88 10.39
CA THR A 45 7.41 -15.17 11.43
C THR A 45 8.80 -14.83 10.92
N PHE A 46 9.45 -15.76 10.21
CA PHE A 46 10.75 -15.54 9.60
C PHE A 46 10.74 -14.45 8.52
N LEU A 47 9.72 -14.43 7.65
CA LEU A 47 9.56 -13.37 6.66
C LEU A 47 9.34 -12.01 7.31
N VAL A 48 8.50 -11.95 8.35
CA VAL A 48 8.27 -10.73 9.13
C VAL A 48 9.59 -10.25 9.73
N ASN A 49 10.30 -11.11 10.46
CA ASN A 49 11.59 -10.75 11.08
C ASN A 49 12.62 -10.32 10.03
N SER A 50 12.79 -11.10 8.95
CA SER A 50 13.74 -10.77 7.87
C SER A 50 13.41 -9.42 7.25
N LEU A 51 12.13 -9.15 6.97
CA LEU A 51 11.72 -7.87 6.43
C LEU A 51 11.82 -6.75 7.45
N THR A 52 11.63 -6.98 8.75
CA THR A 52 11.82 -5.99 9.82
C THR A 52 13.30 -5.70 10.10
N ASP A 53 14.17 -6.70 9.97
CA ASP A 53 15.60 -6.62 10.29
C ASP A 53 16.46 -6.06 9.13
N ILE A 54 15.91 -5.91 7.92
CA ILE A 54 16.60 -5.19 6.83
C ILE A 54 16.88 -3.77 7.32
N LEU A 55 18.14 -3.40 7.55
CA LEU A 55 18.47 -2.08 8.12
C LEU A 55 18.35 -0.94 7.11
N ASP A 56 18.60 -1.22 5.82
CA ASP A 56 18.89 -0.16 4.86
C ASP A 56 17.67 0.42 4.12
N ASN A 57 16.45 -0.03 4.42
CA ASN A 57 15.23 0.41 3.69
C ASN A 57 15.34 0.35 2.15
N ASN A 58 16.34 -0.39 1.65
CA ASN A 58 16.70 -0.44 0.25
C ASN A 58 15.70 -1.31 -0.50
N LYS A 59 15.15 -0.76 -1.58
CA LYS A 59 14.24 -1.47 -2.50
C LYS A 59 14.80 -2.83 -2.91
N GLU A 60 16.07 -2.89 -3.30
CA GLU A 60 16.67 -4.12 -3.82
C GLU A 60 16.82 -5.21 -2.74
N ALA A 61 17.11 -4.82 -1.49
CA ALA A 61 17.15 -5.75 -0.37
C ALA A 61 15.76 -6.33 -0.05
N VAL A 62 14.74 -5.47 -0.05
CA VAL A 62 13.34 -5.90 0.15
C VAL A 62 12.90 -6.83 -0.99
N TYR A 63 13.19 -6.47 -2.24
CA TYR A 63 12.76 -7.23 -3.41
C TYR A 63 13.47 -8.58 -3.50
N SER A 64 14.78 -8.62 -3.29
CA SER A 64 15.56 -9.87 -3.31
C SER A 64 15.15 -10.82 -2.19
N THR A 65 14.85 -10.31 -0.99
CA THR A 65 14.36 -11.11 0.14
C THR A 65 12.96 -11.69 -0.17
N LEU A 66 12.07 -10.89 -0.73
CA LEU A 66 10.72 -11.33 -1.13
C LEU A 66 10.76 -12.34 -2.29
N ASP A 67 11.62 -12.12 -3.29
CA ASP A 67 11.81 -13.03 -4.43
C ASP A 67 12.41 -14.36 -3.98
N ALA A 68 13.43 -14.33 -3.12
CA ALA A 68 14.03 -15.54 -2.55
C ALA A 68 13.02 -16.34 -1.72
N TRP A 69 12.11 -15.66 -1.01
CA TRP A 69 11.08 -16.33 -0.23
C TRP A 69 10.00 -16.97 -1.10
N VAL A 70 9.48 -16.24 -2.10
CA VAL A 70 8.44 -16.76 -3.00
C VAL A 70 8.90 -17.91 -3.87
N ALA A 71 10.20 -18.01 -4.18
CA ALA A 71 10.76 -19.11 -4.97
C ALA A 71 10.43 -20.51 -4.42
N TRP A 72 10.11 -20.63 -3.13
CA TRP A 72 9.81 -21.90 -2.45
C TRP A 72 8.34 -22.07 -2.09
N GLU A 73 7.49 -21.11 -2.42
CA GLU A 73 6.05 -21.16 -2.14
C GLU A 73 5.28 -21.69 -3.35
N ARG A 74 4.38 -22.66 -3.10
CA ARG A 74 3.54 -23.25 -4.15
C ARG A 74 2.51 -22.26 -4.69
N ASP A 75 1.94 -21.45 -3.79
CA ASP A 75 0.92 -20.46 -4.07
C ASP A 75 1.42 -19.08 -3.66
N PHE A 76 0.99 -18.02 -4.37
CA PHE A 76 1.44 -16.68 -4.02
C PHE A 76 0.97 -16.31 -2.60
N PRO A 77 1.89 -15.93 -1.70
CA PRO A 77 1.64 -15.89 -0.27
C PRO A 77 0.97 -14.58 0.23
N ILE A 78 -0.19 -14.23 -0.32
CA ILE A 78 -0.91 -12.97 -0.02
C ILE A 78 -1.19 -12.81 1.48
N GLY A 79 -1.59 -13.89 2.17
CA GLY A 79 -1.93 -13.85 3.59
C GLY A 79 -0.73 -13.51 4.50
N ALA A 80 0.44 -14.07 4.18
CA ALA A 80 1.68 -13.79 4.90
C ALA A 80 2.11 -12.33 4.70
N LEU A 81 2.09 -11.86 3.44
CA LEU A 81 2.45 -10.49 3.08
C LEU A 81 1.51 -9.46 3.72
N LYS A 82 0.22 -9.80 3.86
CA LYS A 82 -0.72 -8.97 4.62
C LYS A 82 -0.31 -8.85 6.10
N ASN A 83 0.12 -9.94 6.73
CA ASN A 83 0.58 -9.91 8.12
C ASN A 83 1.87 -9.09 8.28
N VAL A 84 2.79 -9.19 7.31
CA VAL A 84 3.99 -8.34 7.24
C VAL A 84 3.60 -6.88 7.17
N ILE A 85 2.71 -6.49 6.25
CA ILE A 85 2.25 -5.10 6.12
C ILE A 85 1.65 -4.61 7.44
N LEU A 86 0.79 -5.42 8.08
CA LEU A 86 0.20 -5.07 9.39
C LEU A 86 1.25 -4.93 10.51
N ALA A 87 2.33 -5.71 10.50
CA ALA A 87 3.43 -5.59 11.46
C ALA A 87 4.20 -4.28 11.22
N LEU A 88 4.57 -4.02 9.96
CA LEU A 88 5.25 -2.79 9.56
C LEU A 88 4.41 -1.53 9.84
N GLU A 89 3.08 -1.61 9.69
CA GLU A 89 2.15 -0.51 10.00
C GLU A 89 2.20 -0.14 11.50
N LYS A 90 2.29 -1.14 12.39
CA LYS A 90 2.41 -0.91 13.84
C LYS A 90 3.73 -0.23 14.21
N GLU A 91 4.79 -0.53 13.47
CA GLU A 91 6.13 0.04 13.64
C GLU A 91 6.33 1.33 12.83
N ASN A 92 5.29 1.82 12.15
CA ASN A 92 5.33 3.00 11.27
C ASN A 92 6.41 2.91 10.17
N GLN A 93 6.73 1.72 9.69
CA GLN A 93 7.73 1.49 8.64
C GLN A 93 7.12 1.74 7.23
N TRP A 94 6.60 2.95 7.02
CA TRP A 94 5.85 3.34 5.81
C TRP A 94 6.63 3.13 4.52
N HIS A 95 7.92 3.49 4.53
CA HIS A 95 8.82 3.29 3.39
C HIS A 95 8.89 1.81 2.96
N ARG A 96 8.97 0.90 3.94
CA ARG A 96 9.04 -0.54 3.68
C ARG A 96 7.72 -1.11 3.22
N ILE A 97 6.60 -0.64 3.79
CA ILE A 97 5.24 -0.99 3.32
C ILE A 97 5.09 -0.64 1.83
N ILE A 98 5.57 0.53 1.41
CA ILE A 98 5.53 0.94 0.00
C ILE A 98 6.28 -0.07 -0.87
N HIS A 99 7.48 -0.48 -0.48
CA HIS A 99 8.27 -1.46 -1.25
C HIS A 99 7.61 -2.83 -1.32
N VAL A 100 7.09 -3.34 -0.20
CA VAL A 100 6.37 -4.63 -0.16
C VAL A 100 5.15 -4.59 -1.08
N ILE A 101 4.31 -3.55 -0.99
CA ILE A 101 3.11 -3.44 -1.84
C ILE A 101 3.50 -3.26 -3.31
N LYS A 102 4.49 -2.42 -3.64
CA LYS A 102 4.96 -2.24 -5.03
C LYS A 102 5.52 -3.54 -5.61
N TRP A 103 6.26 -4.33 -4.81
CA TRP A 103 6.72 -5.64 -5.22
C TRP A 103 5.56 -6.61 -5.46
N MET A 104 4.56 -6.66 -4.59
CA MET A 104 3.35 -7.47 -4.81
C MET A 104 2.68 -7.13 -6.15
N LEU A 105 2.50 -5.83 -6.40
CA LEU A 105 1.88 -5.33 -7.62
C LEU A 105 2.72 -5.63 -8.87
N SER A 106 4.06 -5.63 -8.78
CA SER A 106 4.94 -5.95 -9.92
C SER A 106 4.85 -7.43 -10.32
N LYS A 107 4.46 -8.31 -9.40
CA LYS A 107 4.13 -9.72 -9.69
C LYS A 107 2.69 -9.93 -10.15
N GLY A 108 1.92 -8.86 -10.34
CA GLY A 108 0.49 -8.92 -10.69
C GLY A 108 -0.41 -9.35 -9.54
N GLN A 109 0.06 -9.28 -8.29
CA GLN A 109 -0.63 -9.79 -7.11
C GLN A 109 -1.16 -8.65 -6.24
N GLY A 110 -2.25 -8.91 -5.53
CA GLY A 110 -2.85 -7.91 -4.64
C GLY A 110 -3.43 -6.70 -5.38
N THR A 111 -3.90 -6.84 -6.62
CA THR A 111 -4.48 -5.76 -7.44
C THR A 111 -5.91 -5.38 -7.00
N THR A 112 -6.11 -5.19 -5.70
CA THR A 112 -7.41 -4.86 -5.10
C THR A 112 -7.47 -3.37 -4.73
N ARG A 113 -8.68 -2.81 -4.68
CA ARG A 113 -8.90 -1.43 -4.21
C ARG A 113 -8.35 -1.20 -2.79
N GLY A 114 -8.40 -2.22 -1.94
CA GLY A 114 -7.86 -2.17 -0.58
C GLY A 114 -6.34 -2.00 -0.55
N THR A 115 -5.63 -2.79 -1.36
CA THR A 115 -4.17 -2.71 -1.49
C THR A 115 -3.72 -1.36 -2.04
N TYR A 116 -4.40 -0.83 -3.07
CA TYR A 116 -4.11 0.53 -3.56
C TYR A 116 -4.41 1.61 -2.50
N GLY A 117 -5.45 1.43 -1.69
CA GLY A 117 -5.74 2.30 -0.55
C GLY A 117 -4.61 2.31 0.49
N GLN A 118 -4.11 1.14 0.88
CA GLN A 118 -2.96 1.02 1.79
C GLN A 118 -1.69 1.64 1.20
N LEU A 119 -1.46 1.47 -0.11
CA LEU A 119 -0.32 2.10 -0.79
C LEU A 119 -0.41 3.62 -0.74
N ILE A 120 -1.59 4.20 -1.01
CA ILE A 120 -1.82 5.66 -0.93
C ILE A 120 -1.58 6.16 0.50
N GLU A 121 -2.09 5.45 1.51
CA GLU A 121 -1.88 5.80 2.91
C GLU A 121 -0.39 5.78 3.27
N ALA A 122 0.33 4.72 2.91
CA ALA A 122 1.76 4.63 3.17
C ALA A 122 2.56 5.72 2.43
N LEU A 123 2.24 6.01 1.16
CA LEU A 123 2.88 7.09 0.40
C LEU A 123 2.65 8.48 1.02
N ASP A 124 1.44 8.76 1.49
CA ASP A 124 1.14 10.01 2.18
C ASP A 124 1.93 10.13 3.50
N LYS A 125 2.05 9.03 4.25
CA LYS A 125 2.85 8.99 5.48
C LYS A 125 4.36 9.08 5.24
N ASP A 126 4.83 8.65 4.08
CA ASP A 126 6.21 8.78 3.59
C ASP A 126 6.44 10.13 2.85
N HIS A 127 5.50 11.08 2.93
CA HIS A 127 5.57 12.41 2.30
C HIS A 127 5.70 12.40 0.77
N ARG A 128 5.21 11.36 0.11
CA ARG A 128 5.27 11.17 -1.35
C ARG A 128 3.91 11.41 -2.00
N PHE A 129 3.40 12.62 -1.82
CA PHE A 129 2.06 13.01 -2.27
C PHE A 129 1.84 12.76 -3.77
N ASP A 130 2.79 13.15 -4.63
CA ASP A 130 2.61 13.06 -6.08
C ASP A 130 2.40 11.61 -6.53
N GLU A 131 3.17 10.67 -5.96
CA GLU A 131 2.98 9.24 -6.21
C GLU A 131 1.63 8.74 -5.69
N ALA A 132 1.20 9.19 -4.51
CA ALA A 132 -0.10 8.82 -3.95
C ALA A 132 -1.25 9.30 -4.85
N ASN A 133 -1.16 10.54 -5.33
CA ASN A 133 -2.12 11.16 -6.25
C ASN A 133 -2.17 10.42 -7.60
N ASP A 134 -1.01 10.02 -8.13
CA ASP A 134 -0.94 9.25 -9.36
C ASP A 134 -1.56 7.86 -9.24
N VAL A 135 -1.34 7.19 -8.10
CA VAL A 135 -2.00 5.91 -7.80
C VAL A 135 -3.52 6.11 -7.72
N TRP A 136 -3.97 7.16 -7.01
CA TRP A 136 -5.39 7.50 -6.91
C TRP A 136 -6.00 7.68 -8.31
N LYS A 137 -5.48 8.60 -9.12
CA LYS A 137 -6.03 8.92 -10.46
C LYS A 137 -6.09 7.69 -11.37
N ARG A 138 -5.04 6.86 -11.38
CA ARG A 138 -4.95 5.72 -12.30
C ARG A 138 -5.71 4.48 -11.85
N LYS A 139 -5.83 4.25 -10.54
CA LYS A 139 -6.30 2.95 -10.02
C LYS A 139 -7.62 3.01 -9.27
N LEU A 140 -8.03 4.18 -8.79
CA LEU A 140 -9.22 4.33 -7.95
C LEU A 140 -10.16 5.43 -8.45
N GLY A 141 -9.66 6.64 -8.64
CA GLY A 141 -10.44 7.85 -8.87
C GLY A 141 -11.11 7.98 -10.25
N PHE A 142 -10.97 6.99 -11.14
CA PHE A 142 -11.61 7.00 -12.46
C PHE A 142 -13.11 6.73 -12.41
N ASP A 143 -13.60 6.04 -11.36
CA ASP A 143 -15.02 5.74 -11.15
C ASP A 143 -15.43 6.11 -9.72
N LEU A 144 -15.74 7.40 -9.52
CA LEU A 144 -16.20 7.90 -8.23
C LEU A 144 -17.59 7.38 -7.84
N HIS A 145 -18.37 6.80 -8.74
CA HIS A 145 -19.66 6.21 -8.38
C HIS A 145 -19.46 4.93 -7.55
N SER A 146 -18.51 4.07 -7.96
CA SER A 146 -18.31 2.75 -7.34
C SER A 146 -17.23 2.68 -6.26
N VAL A 147 -16.40 3.72 -6.08
CA VAL A 147 -15.32 3.70 -5.09
C VAL A 147 -15.88 3.78 -3.66
N PRO A 148 -15.53 2.83 -2.75
CA PRO A 148 -15.99 2.87 -1.37
C PRO A 148 -15.64 4.18 -0.65
N TRP A 149 -16.58 4.70 0.15
CA TRP A 149 -16.41 5.95 0.91
C TRP A 149 -15.16 5.98 1.78
N LYS A 150 -14.71 4.82 2.31
CA LYS A 150 -13.45 4.73 3.07
C LYS A 150 -12.25 5.24 2.28
N LEU A 151 -12.18 4.92 0.98
CA LEU A 151 -11.09 5.35 0.10
C LEU A 151 -11.25 6.82 -0.32
N CYS A 152 -12.47 7.28 -0.56
CA CYS A 152 -12.75 8.71 -0.78
C CYS A 152 -12.32 9.55 0.43
N LYS A 153 -12.68 9.11 1.64
CA LYS A 153 -12.29 9.76 2.90
C LYS A 153 -10.78 9.78 3.10
N LEU A 154 -10.09 8.68 2.76
CA LEU A 154 -8.64 8.63 2.75
C LEU A 154 -8.09 9.73 1.83
N MET A 155 -8.51 9.77 0.57
CA MET A 155 -7.97 10.73 -0.39
C MET A 155 -8.30 12.19 -0.03
N ILE A 156 -9.51 12.48 0.47
CA ILE A 156 -9.85 13.81 1.01
C ILE A 156 -8.87 14.21 2.12
N SER A 157 -8.51 13.27 2.99
CA SER A 157 -7.56 13.54 4.08
C SER A 157 -6.13 13.73 3.58
N VAL A 158 -5.71 12.99 2.55
CA VAL A 158 -4.42 13.15 1.87
C VAL A 158 -4.34 14.54 1.24
N TYR A 159 -5.32 14.93 0.42
CA TYR A 159 -5.35 16.26 -0.18
C TYR A 159 -5.34 17.38 0.87
N TYR A 160 -6.12 17.22 1.94
CA TYR A 160 -6.18 18.21 3.01
C TYR A 160 -4.82 18.41 3.71
N ARG A 161 -4.15 17.32 4.12
CA ARG A 161 -2.84 17.40 4.78
C ARG A 161 -1.76 18.04 3.89
N ASN A 162 -1.83 17.78 2.60
CA ASN A 162 -0.87 18.29 1.61
C ASN A 162 -1.29 19.64 1.01
N LYS A 163 -2.32 20.30 1.57
CA LYS A 163 -2.84 21.62 1.13
C LYS A 163 -3.24 21.66 -0.36
N LYS A 164 -3.77 20.56 -0.88
CA LYS A 164 -4.27 20.42 -2.26
C LYS A 164 -5.77 20.63 -2.27
N PHE A 165 -6.19 21.86 -1.96
CA PHE A 165 -7.59 22.18 -1.68
C PHE A 165 -8.45 22.12 -2.95
N GLU A 166 -7.90 22.47 -4.10
CA GLU A 166 -8.58 22.39 -5.40
C GLU A 166 -8.92 20.93 -5.77
N GLU A 167 -7.97 20.01 -5.59
CA GLU A 167 -8.18 18.58 -5.79
C GLU A 167 -9.18 17.99 -4.80
N LEU A 168 -9.16 18.47 -3.55
CA LEU A 168 -10.10 18.07 -2.52
C LEU A 168 -11.53 18.45 -2.91
N VAL A 169 -11.74 19.72 -3.28
CA VAL A 169 -13.05 20.24 -3.70
C VAL A 169 -13.53 19.51 -4.94
N ARG A 170 -12.70 19.36 -5.98
CA ARG A 170 -13.06 18.62 -7.20
C ARG A 170 -13.46 17.17 -6.90
N LEU A 171 -12.73 16.50 -6.00
CA LEU A 171 -13.11 15.15 -5.57
C LEU A 171 -14.48 15.14 -4.89
N PHE A 172 -14.76 16.11 -4.03
CA PHE A 172 -16.04 16.20 -3.33
C PHE A 172 -17.21 16.52 -4.26
N GLU A 173 -17.04 17.49 -5.15
CA GLU A 173 -18.03 17.82 -6.19
C GLU A 173 -18.35 16.61 -7.07
N GLY A 174 -17.31 15.86 -7.48
CA GLY A 174 -17.50 14.62 -8.22
C GLY A 174 -18.30 13.56 -7.45
N LEU A 175 -18.16 13.49 -6.12
CA LEU A 175 -18.98 12.61 -5.28
C LEU A 175 -20.41 13.13 -5.13
N GLU A 176 -20.59 14.44 -4.95
CA GLU A 176 -21.92 15.07 -4.89
C GLU A 176 -22.68 14.91 -6.22
N GLY A 177 -21.99 14.95 -7.35
CA GLY A 177 -22.58 14.74 -8.69
C GLY A 177 -23.14 13.33 -8.92
N PHE A 178 -22.77 12.37 -8.07
CA PHE A 178 -23.37 11.03 -8.01
C PHE A 178 -24.35 10.87 -6.84
N ASP A 179 -24.83 11.98 -6.27
CA ASP A 179 -25.72 12.03 -5.11
C ASP A 179 -25.18 11.26 -3.88
N ARG A 180 -23.86 11.11 -3.80
CA ARG A 180 -23.23 10.37 -2.70
C ARG A 180 -23.20 11.25 -1.47
N LYS A 181 -24.02 10.90 -0.47
CA LYS A 181 -24.00 11.55 0.84
C LYS A 181 -22.75 11.17 1.65
N PRO A 182 -22.01 12.14 2.23
CA PRO A 182 -20.89 11.86 3.12
C PRO A 182 -21.34 11.09 4.37
N PRO A 183 -20.62 10.03 4.79
CA PRO A 183 -21.00 9.23 5.96
C PRO A 183 -20.67 9.91 7.30
N GLU A 184 -19.79 10.92 7.30
CA GLU A 184 -19.26 11.52 8.53
C GLU A 184 -19.06 13.03 8.41
N ARG A 185 -19.38 13.76 9.48
CA ARG A 185 -19.10 15.20 9.63
C ARG A 185 -17.65 15.56 9.32
N SER A 186 -16.69 14.70 9.69
CA SER A 186 -15.25 14.98 9.53
C SER A 186 -14.82 15.18 8.07
N ILE A 187 -15.61 14.65 7.12
CA ILE A 187 -15.43 14.85 5.68
C ILE A 187 -15.93 16.24 5.31
N VAL A 188 -17.18 16.55 5.68
CA VAL A 188 -17.81 17.86 5.44
C VAL A 188 -16.98 19.01 5.99
N GLN A 189 -16.42 18.85 7.20
CA GLN A 189 -15.56 19.87 7.80
C GLN A 189 -14.31 20.15 6.94
N LYS A 190 -13.58 19.11 6.51
CA LYS A 190 -12.39 19.31 5.65
C LYS A 190 -12.71 19.98 4.32
N VAL A 191 -13.89 19.68 3.77
CA VAL A 191 -14.38 20.29 2.53
C VAL A 191 -14.74 21.76 2.75
N ALA A 192 -15.47 22.06 3.82
CA ALA A 192 -15.79 23.44 4.20
C ALA A 192 -14.52 24.27 4.46
N ASP A 193 -13.55 23.70 5.17
CA ASP A 193 -12.25 24.33 5.42
C ASP A 193 -11.48 24.52 4.09
N ALA A 194 -11.53 23.55 3.16
CA ALA A 194 -10.90 23.70 1.84
C ALA A 194 -11.54 24.83 1.00
N TYR A 195 -12.87 24.94 1.00
CA TYR A 195 -13.56 26.06 0.35
C TYR A 195 -13.14 27.40 0.97
N GLU A 196 -13.03 27.49 2.29
CA GLU A 196 -12.54 28.69 2.98
C GLU A 196 -11.12 29.05 2.57
N MET A 197 -10.22 28.07 2.52
CA MET A 197 -8.83 28.28 2.10
C MET A 197 -8.71 28.73 0.63
N LEU A 198 -9.71 28.44 -0.20
CA LEU A 198 -9.82 28.91 -1.58
C LEU A 198 -10.59 30.23 -1.72
N GLY A 199 -11.09 30.81 -0.62
CA GLY A 199 -11.91 32.04 -0.63
C GLY A 199 -13.36 31.83 -1.07
N LEU A 200 -13.82 30.59 -1.21
CA LEU A 200 -15.15 30.21 -1.68
C LEU A 200 -16.15 30.11 -0.51
N LEU A 201 -16.41 31.24 0.16
CA LEU A 201 -17.23 31.27 1.38
C LEU A 201 -18.70 30.89 1.15
N GLU A 202 -19.25 31.18 -0.02
CA GLU A 202 -20.62 30.77 -0.39
C GLU A 202 -20.75 29.25 -0.45
N GLU A 203 -19.79 28.58 -1.10
CA GLU A 203 -19.77 27.11 -1.21
C GLU A 203 -19.54 26.43 0.14
N LYS A 204 -18.69 27.02 1.00
CA LYS A 204 -18.57 26.59 2.40
C LYS A 204 -19.94 26.63 3.09
N GLY A 205 -20.66 27.75 2.98
CA GLY A 205 -22.00 27.90 3.57
C GLY A 205 -22.98 26.86 3.04
N ARG A 206 -23.03 26.68 1.71
CA ARG A 206 -23.86 25.68 1.03
C ARG A 206 -23.62 24.27 1.57
N VAL A 207 -22.35 23.85 1.65
CA VAL A 207 -21.99 22.49 2.08
C VAL A 207 -22.28 22.27 3.56
N VAL A 208 -22.01 23.23 4.43
CA VAL A 208 -22.29 23.11 5.87
C VAL A 208 -23.81 23.02 6.11
N GLU A 209 -24.60 23.84 5.42
CA GLU A 209 -26.06 23.83 5.57
C GLU A 209 -26.68 22.54 5.02
N LYS A 210 -26.25 22.10 3.82
CA LYS A 210 -26.77 20.87 3.16
C LYS A 210 -26.59 19.63 4.03
N TYR A 211 -25.48 19.53 4.78
CA TYR A 211 -25.14 18.36 5.60
C TYR A 211 -25.20 18.62 7.11
N LYS A 212 -25.99 19.62 7.54
CA LYS A 212 -26.13 20.00 8.97
C LYS A 212 -26.60 18.85 9.86
N ASP A 213 -27.37 17.93 9.32
CA ASP A 213 -27.88 16.75 10.04
C ASP A 213 -26.76 15.84 10.56
N LEU A 214 -25.62 15.77 9.86
CA LEU A 214 -24.43 15.06 10.32
C LEU A 214 -23.78 15.70 11.55
N PHE A 215 -24.04 16.99 11.80
CA PHE A 215 -23.60 17.71 13.00
C PHE A 215 -24.53 17.41 14.18
N ASP A 216 -25.83 17.21 13.92
CA ASP A 216 -26.86 16.94 14.93
C ASP A 216 -26.95 15.47 15.36
N GLU A 217 -26.70 14.51 14.46
CA GLU A 217 -26.74 13.07 14.78
C GLU A 217 -25.76 12.68 15.89
N LYS A 218 -24.62 13.37 16.01
CA LYS A 218 -23.64 13.12 17.08
C LYS A 218 -24.21 13.49 18.45
N LEU A 219 -25.02 14.54 18.54
CA LEU A 219 -25.71 14.91 19.79
C LEU A 219 -26.72 13.83 20.16
N LYS A 220 -27.51 13.34 19.20
CA LYS A 220 -28.47 12.25 19.43
C LYS A 220 -27.80 10.94 19.84
N ARG A 221 -26.70 10.53 19.19
CA ARG A 221 -25.93 9.32 19.56
C ARG A 221 -25.25 9.46 20.92
N LYS A 222 -24.72 10.64 21.27
CA LYS A 222 -24.11 10.91 22.59
C LYS A 222 -25.16 10.88 23.71
N MET A 223 -26.33 11.47 23.49
CA MET A 223 -27.46 11.41 24.43
C MET A 223 -28.04 10.00 24.56
N GLY A 224 -28.16 9.24 23.46
CA GLY A 224 -28.61 7.85 23.48
C GLY A 224 -27.66 6.91 24.23
N ARG A 225 -26.35 7.08 24.05
CA ARG A 225 -25.32 6.33 24.80
C ARG A 225 -25.31 6.69 26.29
N ALA A 226 -25.47 7.97 26.63
CA ALA A 226 -25.58 8.42 28.02
C ALA A 226 -26.84 7.87 28.71
N ARG A 227 -28.00 7.87 28.03
CA ARG A 227 -29.24 7.25 28.52
C ARG A 227 -29.11 5.74 28.69
N SER A 228 -28.46 5.05 27.75
CA SER A 228 -28.20 3.61 27.84
C SER A 228 -27.23 3.24 28.98
N ALA A 229 -26.21 4.06 29.21
CA ALA A 229 -25.29 3.91 30.35
C ALA A 229 -25.98 4.18 31.70
N HIS A 230 -26.88 5.17 31.76
CA HIS A 230 -27.68 5.47 32.95
C HIS A 230 -28.70 4.37 33.30
N ASN A 231 -29.26 3.69 32.30
CA ASN A 231 -30.20 2.57 32.51
C ASN A 231 -29.54 1.22 32.86
N ARG A 232 -28.21 1.11 32.78
CA ARG A 232 -27.49 -0.09 33.26
C ARG A 232 -27.26 0.05 34.77
N LYS A 233 -28.23 -0.41 35.58
CA LYS A 233 -28.06 -0.52 37.04
C LYS A 233 -26.86 -1.42 37.38
N PRO A 234 -26.06 -1.10 38.42
CA PRO A 234 -24.96 -1.94 38.86
C PRO A 234 -25.52 -3.11 39.67
N GLY A 235 -25.68 -4.26 39.02
CA GLY A 235 -26.10 -5.46 39.73
C GLY A 235 -26.71 -6.50 38.82
N GLN A 236 -25.86 -7.27 38.14
CA GLN A 236 -26.11 -8.66 37.77
C GLN A 236 -24.80 -9.23 37.20
N LYS A 237 -23.89 -9.60 38.12
CA LYS A 237 -22.98 -10.72 37.88
C LYS A 237 -23.67 -11.93 38.51
N LYS A 238 -24.05 -12.89 37.69
CA LYS A 238 -24.08 -14.30 38.05
C LYS A 238 -23.20 -15.01 37.04
#